data_AF-X7FDF3-F1
#
_entry.id   AF-X7FDF3-F1
#
_cell.length_a   1.000
_cell.length_b   1.000
_cell.length_c   1.000
_cell.angle_alpha   90.00
_cell.angle_beta   90.00
_cell.angle_gamma   90.00
#
_symmetry.space_group_name_H-M   'P 1'
#
loop_
_entity.id
_entity.type
_entity.pdbx_description
1 polymer ?
#
loop_
_entity_poly.entity_id
_entity_poly.type
_entity_poly.pdbx_seq_one_letter_code
_entity_poly.pdbx_strand_id
1 'polypeptide(L)'
;MTTDILLPDKLDTDAAAPLFDVLAEALGTDATLDGRGCRGIGTLCAQVLLLFVRASEGHGTTIRLLPSDGLADDLRLLGLDGLLPDQGEHA
;
A
#
# COMPACT_ATOMS: atom_id res chain seq x y z
N MET A 1 -0.89 15.83 9.86
CA MET A 1 0.47 15.71 9.31
C MET A 1 0.53 14.38 8.61
N THR A 2 1.02 14.32 7.38
CA THR A 2 1.02 13.09 6.57
C THR A 2 2.41 12.46 6.56
N THR A 3 2.49 11.17 6.89
CA THR A 3 3.73 10.38 6.90
C THR A 3 3.99 9.80 5.51
N ASP A 4 5.22 9.90 5.01
CA ASP A 4 5.61 9.29 3.73
C ASP A 4 6.37 7.98 3.99
N ILE A 5 5.89 6.88 3.43
CA ILE A 5 6.42 5.53 3.62
C ILE A 5 6.88 5.01 2.26
N LEU A 6 8.20 4.92 2.09
CA LEU A 6 8.80 4.38 0.87
C LEU A 6 8.68 2.86 0.87
N LEU A 7 8.01 2.31 -0.13
CA LEU A 7 7.95 0.86 -0.33
C LEU A 7 9.26 0.38 -1.00
N PRO A 8 9.77 -0.81 -0.63
CA PRO A 8 10.95 -1.38 -1.25
C PRO A 8 10.71 -1.71 -2.73
N ASP A 9 11.80 -1.93 -3.48
CA ASP A 9 11.73 -2.24 -4.91
C ASP A 9 10.99 -3.56 -5.21
N LYS A 10 10.85 -4.43 -4.20
CA LYS A 10 10.10 -5.68 -4.27
C LYS A 10 9.45 -5.98 -2.92
N LEU A 11 8.16 -6.26 -2.95
CA LEU A 11 7.36 -6.60 -1.77
C LEU A 11 7.07 -8.09 -1.73
N ASP A 12 8.08 -8.91 -1.48
CA ASP A 12 7.92 -10.37 -1.33
C ASP A 12 7.80 -10.81 0.13
N THR A 13 7.76 -12.12 0.38
CA THR A 13 7.51 -12.68 1.72
C THR A 13 8.51 -12.18 2.77
N ASP A 14 9.78 -11.99 2.42
CA ASP A 14 10.80 -11.48 3.35
C ASP A 14 10.55 -10.02 3.75
N ALA A 15 9.90 -9.24 2.88
CA ALA A 15 9.54 -7.85 3.15
C ALA A 15 8.27 -7.72 4.03
N ALA A 16 7.51 -8.79 4.25
CA ALA A 16 6.20 -8.70 4.90
C ALA A 16 6.27 -8.30 6.38
N ALA A 17 7.19 -8.92 7.14
CA ALA A 17 7.41 -8.59 8.55
C ALA A 17 7.88 -7.13 8.74
N PRO A 18 8.97 -6.66 8.09
CA PRO A 18 9.40 -5.28 8.24
C PRO A 18 8.36 -4.28 7.70
N LEU A 19 7.61 -4.62 6.65
CA LEU A 19 6.50 -3.79 6.18
C LEU A 19 5.42 -3.66 7.25
N PHE A 20 5.03 -4.75 7.90
CA PHE A 20 4.02 -4.74 8.95
C PHE A 20 4.43 -3.83 10.11
N ASP A 21 5.68 -3.94 10.59
CA ASP A 21 6.19 -3.11 11.68
C ASP A 21 6.11 -1.61 11.31
N VAL A 22 6.60 -1.24 10.12
CA VAL A 22 6.57 0.16 9.64
C VAL A 22 5.15 0.71 9.54
N LEU A 23 4.21 -0.08 9.03
CA LEU A 23 2.81 0.34 8.91
C LEU A 23 2.10 0.42 10.26
N ALA A 24 2.45 -0.46 11.20
CA ALA A 24 1.90 -0.42 12.56
C ALA A 24 2.30 0.88 13.28
N GLU A 25 3.53 1.36 13.09
CA GLU A 25 3.99 2.64 13.65
C GLU A 25 3.26 3.86 13.05
N ALA A 26 2.80 3.75 11.80
CA ALA A 26 2.06 4.81 11.11
C ALA A 26 0.54 4.78 11.38
N LEU A 27 0.04 3.77 12.09
CA LEU A 27 -1.40 3.60 12.34
C LEU A 27 -1.97 4.80 13.12
N GLY A 28 -3.15 5.26 12.71
CA GLY A 28 -3.79 6.43 13.31
C GLY A 28 -3.19 7.77 12.87
N THR A 29 -2.32 7.76 11.85
CA THR A 29 -1.87 8.96 11.14
C THR A 29 -2.20 8.87 9.65
N ASP A 30 -2.37 10.01 8.98
CA ASP A 30 -2.46 10.04 7.52
C ASP A 30 -1.13 9.58 6.93
N ALA A 31 -1.15 8.72 5.92
CA ALA A 31 0.08 8.22 5.30
C ALA A 31 0.00 8.13 3.78
N THR A 32 1.13 8.38 3.13
CA THR A 32 1.35 8.12 1.70
C THR A 32 2.31 6.94 1.58
N LEU A 33 1.88 5.91 0.85
CA LEU A 33 2.68 4.74 0.52
C LEU A 33 3.28 4.95 -0.87
N ASP A 34 4.58 5.25 -0.94
CA ASP A 34 5.27 5.46 -2.21
C ASP A 34 5.78 4.13 -2.76
N GLY A 35 5.00 3.55 -3.67
CA GLY A 35 5.31 2.33 -4.40
C GLY A 35 5.80 2.56 -5.84
N ARG A 36 6.15 3.79 -6.22
CA ARG A 36 6.55 4.10 -7.61
C ARG A 36 7.83 3.38 -8.04
N GLY A 37 8.69 3.03 -7.09
CA GLY A 37 9.88 2.20 -7.30
C GLY A 37 9.66 0.70 -7.11
N CYS A 38 8.49 0.28 -6.63
CA CYS A 38 8.18 -1.12 -6.33
C CYS A 38 7.79 -1.86 -7.60
N ARG A 39 8.53 -2.89 -7.99
CA ARG A 39 8.31 -3.64 -9.25
C ARG A 39 7.15 -4.62 -9.18
N GLY A 40 6.74 -5.01 -7.99
CA GLY A 40 5.66 -5.97 -7.77
C GLY A 40 5.50 -6.37 -6.32
N ILE A 41 4.39 -7.05 -6.03
CA ILE A 41 3.97 -7.43 -4.69
C ILE A 41 3.52 -8.89 -4.63
N GLY A 42 4.01 -9.59 -3.62
CA GLY A 42 3.55 -10.92 -3.25
C GLY A 42 2.30 -10.85 -2.36
N THR A 43 1.52 -11.93 -2.35
CA THR A 43 0.23 -12.01 -1.64
C THR A 43 0.32 -11.62 -0.17
N LEU A 44 1.39 -12.01 0.54
CA LEU A 44 1.53 -11.70 1.97
C LEU A 44 1.71 -10.19 2.22
N CYS A 45 2.57 -9.53 1.46
CA CYS A 45 2.72 -8.08 1.54
C CYS A 45 1.41 -7.36 1.13
N ALA A 46 0.70 -7.88 0.14
CA ALA A 46 -0.58 -7.31 -0.28
C ALA A 46 -1.64 -7.41 0.84
N GLN A 47 -1.68 -8.52 1.58
CA GLN A 47 -2.52 -8.68 2.77
C GLN A 47 -2.16 -7.69 3.88
N VAL A 48 -0.86 -7.46 4.11
CA VAL A 48 -0.37 -6.48 5.08
C VAL A 48 -0.82 -5.06 4.70
N LEU A 49 -0.68 -4.67 3.43
CA LEU A 49 -1.18 -3.37 2.94
C LEU A 49 -2.69 -3.23 3.12
N LEU A 50 -3.46 -4.25 2.74
CA LEU A 50 -4.92 -4.26 2.89
C LEU A 50 -5.33 -4.11 4.35
N LEU A 51 -4.67 -4.84 5.26
CA LEU A 51 -4.93 -4.77 6.69
C LEU A 51 -4.69 -3.35 7.22
N PHE A 52 -3.58 -2.73 6.83
CA PHE A 52 -3.25 -1.36 7.25
C PHE A 52 -4.28 -0.34 6.75
N VAL A 53 -4.70 -0.43 5.49
CA VAL A 53 -5.71 0.49 4.92
C VAL A 53 -7.03 0.35 5.68
N ARG A 54 -7.51 -0.88 5.89
CA ARG A 54 -8.76 -1.12 6.66
C ARG A 54 -8.66 -0.68 8.11
N ALA A 55 -7.51 -0.89 8.75
CA ALA A 55 -7.29 -0.44 10.11
C ALA A 55 -7.30 1.10 10.20
N SER A 56 -6.74 1.77 9.20
CA SER A 56 -6.71 3.23 9.08
C SER A 56 -8.10 3.83 8.85
N GLU A 57 -8.95 3.18 8.04
CA GLU A 57 -10.37 3.55 7.90
C GLU A 57 -11.10 3.53 9.25
N GLY A 58 -10.82 2.53 10.09
CA GLY A 58 -11.35 2.44 11.45
C GLY A 58 -10.88 3.57 12.39
N HIS A 59 -9.72 4.18 12.10
CA HIS A 59 -9.18 5.33 12.83
C HIS A 59 -9.60 6.68 12.21
N GLY A 60 -10.28 6.67 11.06
CA GLY A 60 -10.65 7.88 10.33
C GLY A 60 -9.46 8.59 9.67
N THR A 61 -8.36 7.88 9.39
CA THR A 61 -7.19 8.44 8.71
C THR A 61 -7.16 8.09 7.23
N THR A 62 -6.52 8.96 6.45
CA THR A 62 -6.45 8.83 5.00
C THR A 62 -5.14 8.17 4.58
N ILE A 63 -5.24 7.06 3.85
CA ILE A 63 -4.10 6.37 3.26
C ILE A 63 -4.10 6.56 1.75
N ARG A 64 -2.97 6.97 1.19
CA ARG A 64 -2.80 7.15 -0.27
C ARG A 64 -1.70 6.23 -0.78
N LEU A 65 -2.00 5.39 -1.76
CA LEU A 65 -1.00 4.57 -2.45
C LEU A 65 -0.57 5.25 -3.76
N LEU A 66 0.74 5.31 -4.00
CA LEU A 66 1.33 5.73 -5.27
C LEU A 66 2.02 4.51 -5.92
N PRO A 67 1.29 3.68 -6.68
CA PRO A 67 1.86 2.45 -7.21
C PRO A 67 2.69 2.69 -8.49
N SER A 68 3.62 1.79 -8.77
CA SER A 68 4.14 1.60 -10.14
C SER A 68 3.15 0.80 -10.98
N ASP A 69 3.38 0.71 -12.30
CA ASP A 69 2.59 -0.15 -13.18
C ASP A 69 2.61 -1.63 -12.76
N GLY A 70 3.79 -2.15 -12.38
CA GLY A 70 3.93 -3.56 -11.96
C GLY A 70 3.21 -3.85 -10.64
N LEU A 71 3.35 -2.94 -9.66
CA LEU A 71 2.61 -3.04 -8.41
C LEU A 71 1.10 -2.93 -8.63
N ALA A 72 0.65 -2.04 -9.52
CA ALA A 72 -0.76 -1.88 -9.84
C ALA A 72 -1.34 -3.13 -10.53
N ASP A 73 -0.60 -3.75 -11.46
CA ASP A 73 -1.01 -4.97 -12.14
C ASP A 73 -1.16 -6.14 -11.17
N ASP A 74 -0.18 -6.34 -10.28
CA ASP A 74 -0.24 -7.36 -9.24
C ASP A 74 -1.43 -7.15 -8.29
N LEU A 75 -1.69 -5.90 -7.86
CA LEU A 75 -2.84 -5.59 -7.01
C LEU A 75 -4.17 -5.91 -7.71
N ARG A 76 -4.29 -5.64 -9.01
CA ARG A 76 -5.47 -6.03 -9.81
C ARG A 76 -5.60 -7.53 -9.91
N LEU A 77 -4.49 -8.24 -10.17
CA LEU A 77 -4.47 -9.70 -10.26
C LEU A 77 -4.93 -10.35 -8.95
N LEU A 78 -4.60 -9.74 -7.81
CA LEU A 78 -5.01 -10.17 -6.47
C LEU A 78 -6.44 -9.73 -6.08
N GLY A 79 -7.15 -8.97 -6.92
CA GLY A 79 -8.48 -8.43 -6.63
C GLY A 79 -8.48 -7.34 -5.56
N LEU A 80 -7.39 -6.57 -5.47
CA LEU A 80 -7.16 -5.48 -4.52
C LEU A 80 -7.13 -4.12 -5.22
N ASP A 81 -7.87 -3.98 -6.32
CA ASP A 81 -8.00 -2.74 -7.08
C ASP A 81 -8.52 -1.56 -6.23
N GLY A 82 -9.31 -1.84 -5.18
CA GLY A 82 -9.75 -0.83 -4.22
C GLY A 82 -8.62 -0.15 -3.43
N LEU A 83 -7.39 -0.67 -3.46
CA LEU A 83 -6.21 0.00 -2.90
C LEU A 83 -5.57 0.99 -3.87
N LEU A 84 -5.88 0.89 -5.16
CA LEU A 84 -5.35 1.80 -6.16
C LEU A 84 -6.04 3.16 -6.02
N PRO A 85 -5.31 4.26 -6.23
CA PRO A 85 -5.93 5.58 -6.26
C PRO A 85 -6.99 5.58 -7.36
N ASP A 86 -8.20 6.06 -7.03
CA ASP A 86 -9.29 6.28 -7.97
C ASP A 86 -8.73 7.01 -9.19
N GLN A 87 -8.59 6.27 -10.30
CA GLN A 87 -8.11 6.80 -11.56
C GLN A 87 -9.29 7.58 -12.12
N GLY A 88 -9.50 8.80 -11.62
CA GLY A 88 -10.44 9.74 -12.20
C GLY A 88 -10.23 9.76 -13.70
N GLU A 89 -11.27 9.38 -14.42
CA GLU A 89 -11.38 9.24 -15.87
C GLU A 89 -10.40 10.14 -16.65
N HIS A 90 -9.50 9.51 -17.42
CA HIS A 90 -8.86 10.17 -18.54
C HIS A 90 -9.97 10.52 -19.56
N ALA A 91 -10.40 11.78 -19.54
CA ALA A 91 -11.10 12.43 -20.64
C ALA A 91 -10.17 12.68 -21.84
#